data_AF-A0A534XK43-F1
#
_entry.id   AF-A0A534XK43-F1
#
_cell.length_a   1.000
_cell.length_b   1.000
_cell.length_c   1.000
_cell.angle_alpha   90.00
_cell.angle_beta   90.00
_cell.angle_gamma   90.00
#
_symmetry.space_group_name_H-M   'P 1'
#
loop_
_entity.id
_entity.type
_entity.pdbx_description
1 polymer ?
#
loop_
_entity_poly.entity_id
_entity_poly.type
_entity_poly.pdbx_seq_one_letter_code
_entity_poly.pdbx_strand_id
1 'polypeptide(L)'
;MPRHSLGALTLATILLAAPAARAADADRSTSAPKPESWVLDANDWQDGKDLLPEPVVKHLQAGEYWFNVVSVDPNRFHHNYSQAFWDATDANAGKYDLDAKTCGLKDNATGKIPDFVFGLPFPTIDKADQQAGCKIAWNFTMAGAMGGGGGATFTLNGVDTTGQFRRIKAFIHSRGYQGRHFGPLADNPEHLAGEGLSGALEPLDVEGVSTLTKRYWDWESQDAIWAYVPSTRRARRVNAASRSDPVAGLDI
;
A
#
# COMPACT_ATOMS: atom_id res chain seq x y z
N MET A 1 21.97 85.58 12.65
CA MET A 1 20.65 85.38 13.31
C MET A 1 20.45 83.87 13.47
N PRO A 2 19.90 83.40 14.60
CA PRO A 2 20.61 82.96 15.82
C PRO A 2 20.69 81.42 15.92
N ARG A 3 21.77 80.80 16.46
CA ARG A 3 22.11 80.51 17.89
C ARG A 3 21.10 79.62 18.62
N HIS A 4 21.57 78.48 19.15
CA HIS A 4 21.38 77.86 20.49
C HIS A 4 21.96 76.42 20.37
N SER A 5 23.08 75.97 20.93
CA SER A 5 23.67 75.98 22.29
C SER A 5 23.05 74.97 23.28
N LEU A 6 23.97 74.31 24.02
CA LEU A 6 23.81 73.46 25.21
C LEU A 6 23.27 72.04 24.97
N GLY A 7 23.75 70.98 25.61
CA GLY A 7 24.68 70.87 26.73
C GLY A 7 24.51 69.46 27.30
N ALA A 8 25.60 68.84 27.74
CA ALA A 8 25.60 67.53 28.38
C ALA A 8 24.76 67.51 29.67
N LEU A 9 24.10 66.39 29.97
CA LEU A 9 24.05 65.86 31.34
C LEU A 9 23.59 64.40 31.38
N THR A 10 24.50 63.56 31.86
CA THR A 10 24.30 62.24 32.46
C THR A 10 23.46 62.30 33.74
N LEU A 11 22.57 61.31 33.95
CA LEU A 11 22.19 60.68 35.24
C LEU A 11 21.23 59.51 34.88
N ALA A 12 21.62 58.23 34.86
CA ALA A 12 21.92 57.32 35.98
C ALA A 12 20.74 57.09 36.96
N THR A 13 20.00 55.98 36.78
CA THR A 13 19.46 55.04 37.82
C THR A 13 18.63 53.96 37.12
N ILE A 14 19.15 52.74 36.91
CA ILE A 14 19.06 51.52 37.75
C ILE A 14 17.60 51.17 38.10
N LEU A 15 17.12 49.98 37.66
CA LEU A 15 16.63 48.90 38.54
C LEU A 15 16.16 47.66 37.72
N LEU A 16 16.90 46.56 37.93
CA LEU A 16 16.46 45.16 38.11
C LEU A 16 15.79 44.35 36.98
N ALA A 17 16.64 43.53 36.35
CA ALA A 17 16.55 42.07 36.16
C ALA A 17 15.19 41.33 36.19
N ALA A 18 14.91 40.57 35.12
CA ALA A 18 14.92 39.09 35.07
C ALA A 18 14.54 38.58 33.66
N PRO A 19 15.02 37.39 33.21
CA PRO A 19 14.98 36.98 31.81
C PRO A 19 13.60 36.46 31.42
N ALA A 20 13.08 36.95 30.29
CA ALA A 20 11.89 36.37 29.66
C ALA A 20 12.24 34.98 29.11
N ALA A 21 11.50 33.99 29.62
CA ALA A 21 11.53 32.61 29.17
C ALA A 21 11.29 32.53 27.65
N ARG A 22 12.14 31.73 27.01
CA ARG A 22 12.06 31.34 25.60
C ARG A 22 10.86 30.39 25.46
N ALA A 23 9.71 30.91 25.04
CA ALA A 23 8.60 30.09 24.59
C ALA A 23 8.76 29.82 23.09
N ALA A 24 8.60 28.55 22.74
CA ALA A 24 8.92 27.93 21.47
C ALA A 24 8.09 28.46 20.29
N ASP A 25 8.68 28.23 19.12
CA ASP A 25 8.26 28.64 17.78
C ASP A 25 6.77 28.40 17.50
N ALA A 26 6.08 29.50 17.17
CA ALA A 26 4.80 29.46 16.50
C ALA A 26 5.06 29.19 15.00
N ASP A 27 4.91 27.93 14.61
CA ASP A 27 4.84 27.53 13.20
C ASP A 27 3.53 28.07 12.61
N ARG A 28 3.62 29.23 11.97
CA ARG A 28 2.48 29.92 11.37
C ARG A 28 2.23 29.34 9.99
N SER A 29 1.52 28.21 9.93
CA SER A 29 0.79 27.83 8.71
C SER A 29 -0.29 28.90 8.46
N THR A 30 -0.11 29.70 7.42
CA THR A 30 -1.03 30.78 7.02
C THR A 30 -2.13 30.33 6.06
N SER A 31 -2.48 29.04 6.00
CA SER A 31 -3.63 28.60 5.21
C SER A 31 -4.91 28.77 6.03
N ALA A 32 -5.94 29.42 5.45
CA ALA A 32 -7.30 29.40 5.98
C ALA A 32 -7.76 27.95 6.28
N PRO A 33 -8.77 27.75 7.18
CA PRO A 33 -9.29 26.42 7.45
C PRO A 33 -9.68 25.73 6.13
N LYS A 34 -9.04 24.61 5.82
CA LYS A 34 -9.28 23.90 4.56
C LYS A 34 -10.67 23.25 4.59
N PRO A 35 -11.47 23.36 3.52
CA PRO A 35 -12.75 22.68 3.42
C PRO A 35 -12.60 21.15 3.43
N GLU A 36 -13.70 20.44 3.69
CA GLU A 36 -13.78 18.96 3.77
C GLU A 36 -13.25 18.25 2.52
N SER A 37 -13.33 18.93 1.37
CA SER A 37 -12.61 18.59 0.15
C SER A 37 -12.03 19.84 -0.50
N TRP A 38 -10.87 19.70 -1.12
CA TRP A 38 -10.19 20.79 -1.83
C TRP A 38 -9.33 20.24 -2.98
N VAL A 39 -8.91 21.13 -3.88
CA VAL A 39 -8.02 20.79 -5.00
C VAL A 39 -6.61 21.19 -4.62
N LEU A 40 -5.72 20.22 -4.55
CA LEU A 40 -4.28 20.42 -4.43
C LEU A 40 -3.70 20.50 -5.85
N ASP A 41 -3.08 21.64 -6.18
CA ASP A 41 -2.48 21.91 -7.50
C ASP A 41 -1.13 22.67 -7.38
N ALA A 42 -0.66 23.24 -8.49
CA ALA A 42 0.61 23.97 -8.55
C ALA A 42 0.64 25.24 -7.67
N ASN A 43 -0.51 25.81 -7.32
CA ASN A 43 -0.59 27.07 -6.56
C ASN A 43 -0.43 26.86 -5.05
N ASP A 44 -0.76 25.65 -4.57
CA ASP A 44 -0.77 25.28 -3.15
C ASP A 44 -0.05 23.96 -2.86
N TRP A 45 0.86 23.55 -3.76
CA TRP A 45 1.62 22.29 -3.67
C TRP A 45 2.31 22.04 -2.32
N GLN A 46 2.71 23.10 -1.60
CA GLN A 46 3.38 23.01 -0.30
C GLN A 46 2.52 22.28 0.73
N ASP A 47 1.21 22.37 0.60
CA ASP A 47 0.24 21.72 1.46
C ASP A 47 0.17 20.19 1.27
N GLY A 48 0.67 19.69 0.14
CA GLY A 48 0.76 18.27 -0.18
C GLY A 48 2.14 17.65 0.04
N LYS A 49 3.15 18.43 0.43
CA LYS A 49 4.55 17.99 0.49
C LYS A 49 4.78 16.76 1.39
N ASP A 50 4.02 16.66 2.48
CA ASP A 50 4.12 15.58 3.45
C ASP A 50 3.12 14.44 3.16
N LEU A 51 2.27 14.62 2.15
CA LEU A 51 1.26 13.65 1.72
C LEU A 51 1.72 12.86 0.48
N LEU A 52 2.65 13.40 -0.29
CA LEU A 52 3.05 12.90 -1.61
C LEU A 52 4.56 12.61 -1.69
N PRO A 53 4.97 11.55 -2.40
CA PRO A 53 6.38 11.33 -2.72
C PRO A 53 6.97 12.49 -3.53
N GLU A 54 8.28 12.77 -3.34
CA GLU A 54 8.98 13.89 -3.99
C GLU A 54 8.79 13.94 -5.53
N PRO A 55 8.85 12.83 -6.30
CA PRO A 55 8.60 12.88 -7.74
C PRO A 55 7.19 13.39 -8.08
N VAL A 56 6.18 13.02 -7.30
CA VAL A 56 4.79 13.45 -7.50
C VAL A 56 4.66 14.95 -7.21
N VAL A 57 5.33 15.44 -6.17
CA VAL A 57 5.38 16.87 -5.84
C VAL A 57 6.00 17.69 -6.99
N LYS A 58 7.04 17.17 -7.67
CA LYS A 58 7.63 17.86 -8.84
C LYS A 58 6.64 18.02 -9.99
N HIS A 59 5.86 16.98 -10.30
CA HIS A 59 4.81 17.07 -11.33
C HIS A 59 3.68 18.02 -10.93
N LEU A 60 3.33 18.07 -9.64
CA LEU A 60 2.38 19.03 -9.09
C LEU A 60 2.89 20.48 -9.24
N GLN A 61 4.15 20.75 -8.89
CA GLN A 61 4.80 22.06 -9.07
C GLN A 61 4.87 22.50 -10.54
N ALA A 62 5.05 21.55 -11.46
CA ALA A 62 5.04 21.80 -12.90
C ALA A 62 3.63 22.07 -13.47
N GLY A 63 2.57 21.92 -12.67
CA GLY A 63 1.18 22.06 -13.12
C GLY A 63 0.70 20.90 -13.98
N GLU A 64 1.41 19.76 -13.95
CA GLU A 64 1.06 18.57 -14.72
C GLU A 64 0.02 17.72 -14.00
N TYR A 65 0.07 17.72 -12.66
CA TYR A 65 -0.87 17.01 -11.79
C TYR A 65 -1.76 17.98 -11.00
N TRP A 66 -2.90 17.44 -10.57
CA TRP A 66 -3.78 18.04 -9.57
C TRP A 66 -4.51 16.90 -8.86
N PHE A 67 -4.89 17.10 -7.59
CA PHE A 67 -5.55 16.08 -6.78
C PHE A 67 -6.76 16.64 -6.06
N ASN A 68 -7.86 15.89 -6.07
CA ASN A 68 -8.96 16.13 -5.14
C ASN A 68 -8.58 15.51 -3.78
N VAL A 69 -8.25 16.36 -2.82
CA VAL A 69 -7.99 15.95 -1.44
C VAL A 69 -9.33 15.86 -0.72
N VAL A 70 -9.58 14.72 -0.09
CA VAL A 70 -10.79 14.44 0.67
C VAL A 70 -10.43 13.92 2.06
N SER A 71 -11.29 14.19 3.04
CA SER A 71 -11.16 13.58 4.36
C SER A 71 -11.32 12.06 4.30
N VAL A 72 -10.57 11.36 5.15
CA VAL A 72 -10.68 9.91 5.32
C VAL A 72 -11.75 9.65 6.39
N ASP A 73 -12.80 8.91 6.03
CA ASP A 73 -13.80 8.40 6.97
C ASP A 73 -13.57 6.90 7.23
N PRO A 74 -13.02 6.51 8.40
CA PRO A 74 -12.77 5.11 8.74
C PRO A 74 -14.03 4.22 8.68
N ASN A 75 -15.21 4.77 8.98
CA ASN A 75 -16.46 4.00 8.96
C ASN A 75 -16.84 3.58 7.54
N ARG A 76 -16.55 4.42 6.53
CA ARG A 76 -16.78 4.04 5.13
C ARG A 76 -15.95 2.84 4.71
N PHE A 77 -14.71 2.75 5.16
CA PHE A 77 -13.87 1.58 4.89
C PHE A 77 -14.31 0.35 5.68
N HIS A 78 -14.78 0.54 6.92
CA HIS A 78 -15.33 -0.55 7.74
C HIS A 78 -16.52 -1.25 7.05
N HIS A 79 -17.41 -0.47 6.42
CA HIS A 79 -18.57 -0.99 5.69
C HIS A 79 -18.24 -1.80 4.43
N ASN A 80 -16.99 -1.78 3.94
CA ASN A 80 -16.58 -2.63 2.82
C ASN A 80 -16.48 -4.12 3.21
N TYR A 81 -16.56 -4.43 4.50
CA TYR A 81 -16.41 -5.78 5.03
C TYR A 81 -17.67 -6.27 5.71
N SER A 82 -17.94 -7.57 5.57
CA SER A 82 -19.10 -8.23 6.19
C SER A 82 -18.98 -8.28 7.71
N GLN A 83 -20.12 -8.39 8.41
CA GLN A 83 -20.12 -8.61 9.87
C GLN A 83 -19.28 -9.82 10.27
N ALA A 84 -19.38 -10.94 9.56
CA ALA A 84 -18.60 -12.14 9.85
C ALA A 84 -17.08 -11.91 9.79
N PHE A 85 -16.61 -10.98 8.95
CA PHE A 85 -15.19 -10.62 8.88
C PHE A 85 -14.74 -9.86 10.13
N TRP A 86 -15.57 -8.94 10.62
CA TRP A 86 -15.29 -8.19 11.84
C TRP A 86 -15.41 -9.06 13.09
N ASP A 87 -16.42 -9.93 13.16
CA ASP A 87 -16.56 -10.92 14.23
C ASP A 87 -15.33 -11.84 14.31
N ALA A 88 -14.84 -12.31 13.16
CA ALA A 88 -13.62 -13.11 13.08
C ALA A 88 -12.37 -12.30 13.46
N THR A 89 -12.32 -11.02 13.07
CA THR A 89 -11.24 -10.09 13.43
C THR A 89 -11.15 -9.92 14.95
N ASP A 90 -12.28 -9.70 15.61
CA ASP A 90 -12.33 -9.56 17.07
C ASP A 90 -11.93 -10.87 17.76
N ALA A 91 -12.39 -12.01 17.24
CA ALA A 91 -12.01 -13.33 17.75
C ALA A 91 -10.53 -13.69 17.53
N ASN A 92 -9.82 -13.01 16.62
CA ASN A 92 -8.40 -13.22 16.38
C ASN A 92 -7.50 -12.49 17.40
N ALA A 93 -8.05 -11.66 18.30
CA ALA A 93 -7.27 -10.93 19.29
C ALA A 93 -6.39 -11.87 20.13
N GLY A 94 -5.06 -11.70 20.02
CA GLY A 94 -4.07 -12.52 20.72
C GLY A 94 -3.88 -13.95 20.18
N LYS A 95 -4.63 -14.35 19.15
CA LYS A 95 -4.55 -15.70 18.57
C LYS A 95 -3.29 -15.93 17.74
N TYR A 96 -2.81 -14.90 17.06
CA TYR A 96 -1.65 -14.98 16.19
C TYR A 96 -0.49 -14.13 16.69
N ASP A 97 0.70 -14.55 16.29
CA ASP A 97 1.96 -13.85 16.42
C ASP A 97 2.76 -14.02 15.11
N LEU A 98 3.96 -13.48 15.05
CA LEU A 98 4.81 -13.55 13.87
C LEU A 98 6.04 -14.41 14.11
N ASP A 99 6.52 -15.06 13.05
CA ASP A 99 7.88 -15.56 12.98
C ASP A 99 8.85 -14.38 12.84
N ALA A 100 9.88 -14.33 13.70
CA ALA A 100 10.77 -13.18 13.80
C ALA A 100 11.67 -13.00 12.56
N LYS A 101 11.95 -14.07 11.82
CA LYS A 101 12.87 -14.05 10.66
C LYS A 101 12.13 -13.72 9.37
N THR A 102 10.95 -14.31 9.18
CA THR A 102 10.20 -14.27 7.92
C THR A 102 9.03 -13.30 7.95
N CYS A 103 8.68 -12.77 9.14
CA CYS A 103 7.42 -12.08 9.38
C CYS A 103 6.20 -12.92 9.02
N GLY A 104 6.29 -14.25 8.96
CA GLY A 104 5.18 -15.13 8.67
C GLY A 104 4.21 -15.30 9.85
N LEU A 105 2.92 -15.56 9.59
CA LEU A 105 1.95 -15.81 10.65
C LEU A 105 2.25 -17.11 11.41
N LYS A 106 2.09 -17.05 12.73
CA LYS A 106 2.21 -18.17 13.65
C LYS A 106 0.98 -18.19 14.56
N ASP A 107 0.31 -19.33 14.69
CA ASP A 107 -0.75 -19.53 15.66
C ASP A 107 -0.13 -19.73 17.06
N ASN A 108 -0.56 -18.94 18.05
CA ASN A 108 0.02 -18.97 19.39
C ASN A 108 -0.30 -20.26 20.16
N ALA A 109 -1.45 -20.89 19.88
CA ALA A 109 -1.85 -22.11 20.58
C ALA A 109 -1.04 -23.32 20.11
N THR A 110 -0.66 -23.35 18.83
CA THR A 110 0.05 -24.49 18.22
C THR A 110 1.53 -24.24 17.98
N GLY A 111 1.96 -22.98 17.91
CA GLY A 111 3.30 -22.57 17.50
C GLY A 111 3.60 -22.83 16.01
N LYS A 112 2.58 -23.13 15.19
CA LYS A 112 2.72 -23.50 13.78
C LYS A 112 2.11 -22.45 12.86
N ILE A 113 2.36 -22.59 11.56
CA ILE A 113 1.61 -21.84 10.53
C ILE A 113 0.11 -22.17 10.69
N PRO A 114 -0.79 -21.18 10.77
CA PRO A 114 -2.22 -21.44 10.89
C PRO A 114 -2.75 -22.15 9.64
N ASP A 115 -3.59 -23.17 9.81
CA ASP A 115 -4.18 -23.90 8.68
C ASP A 115 -5.09 -23.00 7.83
N PHE A 116 -5.86 -22.13 8.49
CA PHE A 116 -6.73 -21.16 7.84
C PHE A 116 -6.89 -19.89 8.69
N VAL A 117 -6.91 -18.73 8.04
CA VAL A 117 -7.11 -17.44 8.68
C VAL A 117 -8.26 -16.68 7.99
N PHE A 118 -9.15 -16.08 8.79
CA PHE A 118 -10.23 -15.20 8.31
C PHE A 118 -10.38 -14.00 9.25
N GLY A 119 -10.72 -12.84 8.71
CA GLY A 119 -10.61 -11.56 9.42
C GLY A 119 -9.18 -11.01 9.42
N LEU A 120 -8.99 -9.87 10.07
CA LEU A 120 -7.65 -9.34 10.35
C LEU A 120 -6.99 -10.19 11.45
N PRO A 121 -5.74 -10.64 11.25
CA PRO A 121 -5.03 -11.40 12.29
C PRO A 121 -4.70 -10.56 13.52
N PHE A 122 -4.48 -9.26 13.33
CA PHE A 122 -4.05 -8.34 14.39
C PHE A 122 -5.05 -7.17 14.53
N PRO A 123 -6.17 -7.34 15.25
CA PRO A 123 -7.19 -6.29 15.40
C PRO A 123 -6.66 -5.03 16.09
N THR A 124 -5.63 -5.16 16.93
CA THR A 124 -4.94 -4.05 17.59
C THR A 124 -3.45 -4.15 17.32
N ILE A 125 -2.84 -3.03 16.91
CA ILE A 125 -1.41 -2.93 16.62
C ILE A 125 -0.85 -1.76 17.43
N ASP A 126 0.10 -2.06 18.31
CA ASP A 126 0.88 -1.03 18.99
C ASP A 126 1.90 -0.44 18.01
N LYS A 127 1.92 0.89 17.88
CA LYS A 127 2.88 1.59 17.00
C LYS A 127 4.32 1.47 17.49
N ALA A 128 4.53 1.22 18.78
CA ALA A 128 5.85 1.01 19.36
C ALA A 128 6.36 -0.43 19.18
N ASP A 129 5.51 -1.35 18.72
CA ASP A 129 5.91 -2.73 18.42
C ASP A 129 6.90 -2.75 17.25
N GLN A 130 8.07 -3.37 17.47
CA GLN A 130 9.10 -3.53 16.43
C GLN A 130 8.59 -4.31 15.21
N GLN A 131 7.55 -5.13 15.38
CA GLN A 131 6.90 -5.90 14.32
C GLN A 131 5.60 -5.26 13.80
N ALA A 132 5.27 -4.03 14.22
CA ALA A 132 4.05 -3.33 13.79
C ALA A 132 3.87 -3.31 12.28
N GLY A 133 4.96 -3.05 11.53
CA GLY A 133 4.94 -3.05 10.06
C GLY A 133 4.51 -4.41 9.47
N CYS A 134 5.04 -5.51 10.01
CA CYS A 134 4.66 -6.85 9.56
C CYS A 134 3.21 -7.20 9.93
N LYS A 135 2.72 -6.78 11.11
CA LYS A 135 1.32 -6.94 11.51
C LYS A 135 0.37 -6.17 10.58
N ILE A 136 0.74 -4.94 10.21
CA ILE A 136 -0.02 -4.11 9.25
C ILE A 136 -0.05 -4.80 7.88
N ALA A 137 1.08 -5.31 7.40
CA ALA A 137 1.16 -6.02 6.11
C ALA A 137 0.27 -7.28 6.08
N TRP A 138 0.19 -8.02 7.19
CA TRP A 138 -0.73 -9.15 7.32
C TRP A 138 -2.19 -8.73 7.31
N ASN A 139 -2.55 -7.69 8.06
CA ASN A 139 -3.90 -7.14 8.01
C ASN A 139 -4.27 -6.69 6.60
N PHE A 140 -3.38 -6.00 5.89
CA PHE A 140 -3.58 -5.59 4.50
C PHE A 140 -3.80 -6.80 3.58
N THR A 141 -2.97 -7.84 3.72
CA THR A 141 -3.11 -9.08 2.95
C THR A 141 -4.46 -9.75 3.19
N MET A 142 -4.89 -9.87 4.45
CA MET A 142 -6.13 -10.55 4.80
C MET A 142 -7.39 -9.74 4.46
N ALA A 143 -7.30 -8.41 4.51
CA ALA A 143 -8.35 -7.52 4.04
C ALA A 143 -8.68 -7.77 2.56
N GLY A 144 -7.67 -7.99 1.70
CA GLY A 144 -7.87 -8.31 0.28
C GLY A 144 -8.33 -9.75 -0.01
N ALA A 145 -8.29 -10.66 0.97
CA ALA A 145 -8.45 -12.09 0.74
C ALA A 145 -9.92 -12.59 0.77
N MET A 146 -10.85 -11.78 1.30
CA MET A 146 -12.26 -12.15 1.50
C MET A 146 -12.97 -12.75 0.29
N GLY A 147 -12.68 -12.21 -0.91
CA GLY A 147 -13.28 -12.68 -2.16
C GLY A 147 -12.93 -14.12 -2.51
N GLY A 148 -11.87 -14.68 -1.92
CA GLY A 148 -11.45 -16.06 -2.13
C GLY A 148 -10.98 -16.37 -3.57
N GLY A 149 -10.62 -15.35 -4.33
CA GLY A 149 -10.28 -15.42 -5.74
C GLY A 149 -11.13 -14.50 -6.59
N GLY A 150 -10.87 -14.51 -7.89
CA GLY A 150 -11.54 -13.63 -8.83
C GLY A 150 -10.96 -13.77 -10.23
N GLY A 151 -11.69 -13.24 -11.20
CA GLY A 151 -11.34 -13.34 -12.59
C GLY A 151 -11.62 -12.07 -13.36
N ALA A 152 -10.74 -11.73 -14.30
CA ALA A 152 -10.95 -10.60 -15.20
C ALA A 152 -10.36 -10.91 -16.58
N THR A 153 -11.02 -10.37 -17.60
CA THR A 153 -10.43 -10.18 -18.93
C THR A 153 -10.26 -8.68 -19.13
N PHE A 154 -9.08 -8.25 -19.54
CA PHE A 154 -8.71 -6.84 -19.63
C PHE A 154 -7.75 -6.62 -20.78
N THR A 155 -7.43 -5.35 -21.02
CA THR A 155 -6.43 -4.95 -22.01
C THR A 155 -5.31 -4.19 -21.33
N LEU A 156 -4.08 -4.63 -21.56
CA LEU A 156 -2.87 -3.88 -21.27
C LEU A 156 -2.56 -3.01 -22.49
N ASN A 157 -2.56 -1.70 -22.29
CA ASN A 157 -2.28 -0.74 -23.35
C ASN A 157 -0.97 -0.04 -23.01
N GLY A 158 0.08 -0.28 -23.81
CA GLY A 158 1.32 0.49 -23.76
C GLY A 158 1.10 1.82 -24.45
N VAL A 159 1.28 2.91 -23.71
CA VAL A 159 1.07 4.29 -24.17
C VAL A 159 2.32 5.11 -23.89
N ASP A 160 2.74 5.91 -24.86
CA ASP A 160 3.78 6.91 -24.71
C ASP A 160 3.28 8.29 -25.19
N THR A 161 4.18 9.27 -25.31
CA THR A 161 3.86 10.64 -25.73
C THR A 161 3.31 10.74 -27.16
N THR A 162 3.49 9.71 -27.99
CA THR A 162 3.01 9.62 -29.38
C THR A 162 1.70 8.83 -29.51
N GLY A 163 1.25 8.18 -28.44
CA GLY A 163 0.00 7.44 -28.37
C GLY A 163 0.20 5.97 -28.00
N GLN A 164 -0.78 5.13 -28.35
CA GLN A 164 -0.71 3.71 -28.06
C GLN A 164 0.27 3.00 -28.99
N PHE A 165 1.33 2.39 -28.44
CA PHE A 165 2.31 1.62 -29.20
C PHE A 165 2.07 0.10 -29.14
N ARG A 166 1.36 -0.40 -28.11
CA ARG A 166 1.04 -1.83 -27.97
C ARG A 166 -0.29 -2.05 -27.25
N ARG A 167 -1.00 -3.10 -27.62
CA ARG A 167 -2.21 -3.60 -26.94
C ARG A 167 -2.08 -5.10 -26.74
N ILE A 168 -2.38 -5.57 -25.54
CA ILE A 168 -2.50 -7.00 -25.25
C ILE A 168 -3.84 -7.21 -24.55
N LYS A 169 -4.68 -8.09 -25.09
CA LYS A 169 -5.86 -8.56 -24.38
C LYS A 169 -5.46 -9.80 -23.59
N ALA A 170 -5.73 -9.81 -22.30
CA ALA A 170 -5.33 -10.89 -21.41
C ALA A 170 -6.45 -11.25 -20.45
N PHE A 171 -6.36 -12.45 -19.88
CA PHE A 171 -7.17 -12.84 -18.73
C PHE A 171 -6.27 -13.14 -17.54
N ILE A 172 -6.84 -12.96 -16.35
CA ILE A 172 -6.30 -13.46 -15.08
C ILE A 172 -7.45 -14.13 -14.34
N HIS A 173 -7.23 -15.35 -13.87
CA HIS A 173 -8.07 -16.04 -12.91
C HIS A 173 -7.24 -16.38 -11.69
N SER A 174 -7.76 -16.11 -10.51
CA SER A 174 -7.12 -16.41 -9.24
C SER A 174 -8.07 -17.16 -8.33
N ARG A 175 -7.49 -18.00 -7.49
CA ARG A 175 -8.15 -18.72 -6.41
C ARG A 175 -7.38 -18.45 -5.13
N GLY A 176 -8.04 -17.87 -4.14
CA GLY A 176 -7.52 -17.72 -2.78
C GLY A 176 -7.92 -18.91 -1.93
N TYR A 177 -6.98 -19.44 -1.15
CA TYR A 177 -7.23 -20.53 -0.19
C TYR A 177 -7.36 -20.02 1.24
N GLN A 178 -6.79 -18.84 1.52
CA GLN A 178 -6.85 -18.14 2.81
C GLN A 178 -7.84 -16.99 2.75
N GLY A 179 -8.34 -16.57 3.91
CA GLY A 179 -9.17 -15.36 4.03
C GLY A 179 -10.55 -15.43 3.40
N ARG A 180 -10.97 -16.59 2.88
CA ARG A 180 -12.23 -16.76 2.15
C ARG A 180 -13.43 -16.55 3.08
N HIS A 181 -14.38 -15.71 2.66
CA HIS A 181 -15.62 -15.49 3.41
C HIS A 181 -16.45 -16.77 3.64
N PHE A 182 -16.36 -17.73 2.72
CA PHE A 182 -17.09 -19.01 2.78
C PHE A 182 -16.31 -20.14 3.46
N GLY A 183 -15.24 -19.80 4.19
CA GLY A 183 -14.40 -20.77 4.90
C GLY A 183 -13.35 -21.47 4.04
N PRO A 184 -12.55 -22.39 4.62
CA PRO A 184 -11.49 -23.10 3.92
C PRO A 184 -12.05 -24.01 2.81
N LEU A 185 -11.25 -24.24 1.77
CA LEU A 185 -11.54 -25.30 0.80
C LEU A 185 -11.20 -26.66 1.41
N ALA A 186 -12.05 -27.66 1.18
CA ALA A 186 -11.81 -29.03 1.65
C ALA A 186 -10.57 -29.68 0.99
N ASP A 187 -10.20 -29.22 -0.20
CA ASP A 187 -9.10 -29.76 -0.99
C ASP A 187 -8.02 -28.68 -1.22
N ASN A 188 -6.92 -28.77 -0.45
CA ASN A 188 -5.71 -27.96 -0.59
C ASN A 188 -4.45 -28.79 -0.23
N PRO A 189 -4.17 -29.88 -0.95
CA PRO A 189 -3.12 -30.85 -0.58
C PRO A 189 -1.71 -30.27 -0.71
N GLU A 190 -1.56 -29.19 -1.48
CA GLU A 190 -0.30 -28.45 -1.65
C GLU A 190 -0.12 -27.31 -0.64
N HIS A 191 -1.06 -27.13 0.30
CA HIS A 191 -1.04 -26.07 1.31
C HIS A 191 -0.81 -24.68 0.69
N LEU A 192 -1.57 -24.34 -0.35
CA LEU A 192 -1.46 -23.05 -1.03
C LEU A 192 -2.14 -21.93 -0.25
N ALA A 193 -1.61 -20.73 -0.39
CA ALA A 193 -2.28 -19.48 -0.04
C ALA A 193 -3.16 -18.99 -1.18
N GLY A 194 -2.67 -19.20 -2.41
CA GLY A 194 -3.32 -18.75 -3.63
C GLY A 194 -2.75 -19.43 -4.87
N GLU A 195 -3.57 -19.49 -5.90
CA GLU A 195 -3.21 -19.95 -7.25
C GLU A 195 -3.71 -18.92 -8.26
N GLY A 196 -2.93 -18.70 -9.32
CA GLY A 196 -3.27 -17.77 -10.40
C GLY A 196 -2.94 -18.35 -11.77
N LEU A 197 -3.88 -18.24 -12.70
CA LEU A 197 -3.68 -18.55 -14.11
C LEU A 197 -3.92 -17.28 -14.92
N SER A 198 -2.93 -16.88 -15.71
CA SER A 198 -3.04 -15.76 -16.63
C SER A 198 -2.65 -16.18 -18.05
N GLY A 199 -3.15 -15.46 -19.04
CA GLY A 199 -2.74 -15.69 -20.42
C GLY A 199 -3.17 -14.58 -21.37
N ALA A 200 -2.43 -14.46 -22.46
CA ALA A 200 -2.74 -13.54 -23.55
C ALA A 200 -3.73 -14.16 -24.54
N LEU A 201 -4.74 -13.38 -24.91
CA LEU A 201 -5.78 -13.72 -25.89
C LEU A 201 -5.49 -13.07 -27.24
N GLU A 202 -4.92 -11.85 -27.23
CA GLU A 202 -4.59 -11.09 -28.43
C GLU A 202 -3.35 -10.22 -28.11
N PRO A 203 -2.48 -9.90 -29.08
CA PRO A 203 -2.49 -10.31 -30.50
C PRO A 203 -1.83 -11.68 -30.77
N LEU A 204 -1.86 -12.12 -32.03
CA LEU A 204 -1.43 -13.46 -32.48
C LEU A 204 0.01 -13.84 -32.07
N ASP A 205 0.93 -12.87 -31.96
CA ASP A 205 2.32 -13.11 -31.57
C ASP A 205 2.48 -13.56 -30.11
N VAL A 206 1.51 -13.23 -29.24
CA VAL A 206 1.50 -13.60 -27.82
C VAL A 206 0.31 -14.48 -27.45
N GLU A 207 -0.65 -14.68 -28.34
CA GLU A 207 -1.85 -15.49 -28.11
C GLU A 207 -1.49 -16.87 -27.55
N GLY A 208 -2.14 -17.23 -26.44
CA GLY A 208 -1.96 -18.51 -25.76
C GLY A 208 -0.73 -18.61 -24.86
N VAL A 209 0.18 -17.62 -24.88
CA VAL A 209 1.24 -17.54 -23.85
C VAL A 209 0.57 -17.35 -22.49
N SER A 210 0.84 -18.26 -21.58
CA SER A 210 0.12 -18.36 -20.30
C SER A 210 1.07 -18.63 -19.14
N THR A 211 0.70 -18.18 -17.95
CA THR A 211 1.44 -18.42 -16.71
C THR A 211 0.54 -19.03 -15.64
N LEU A 212 1.02 -20.08 -14.98
CA LEU A 212 0.45 -20.62 -13.76
C LEU A 212 1.36 -20.24 -12.59
N THR A 213 0.80 -19.61 -11.56
CA THR A 213 1.48 -19.26 -10.32
C THR A 213 0.83 -19.98 -9.16
N LYS A 214 1.62 -20.67 -8.35
CA LYS A 214 1.22 -21.25 -7.07
C LYS A 214 1.99 -20.55 -5.95
N ARG A 215 1.25 -19.99 -5.00
CA ARG A 215 1.81 -19.41 -3.78
C ARG A 215 1.57 -20.35 -2.63
N TYR A 216 2.65 -20.86 -2.05
CA TYR A 216 2.59 -21.74 -0.88
C TYR A 216 2.23 -20.93 0.37
N TRP A 217 1.47 -21.55 1.27
CA TRP A 217 1.22 -21.04 2.61
C TRP A 217 2.33 -21.52 3.56
N ASP A 218 3.55 -21.14 3.18
CA ASP A 218 4.79 -21.48 3.87
C ASP A 218 5.77 -20.31 3.72
N TRP A 219 6.45 -19.95 4.81
CA TRP A 219 7.21 -18.69 4.90
C TRP A 219 8.62 -18.77 4.34
N GLU A 220 9.12 -19.98 4.10
CA GLU A 220 10.46 -20.21 3.54
C GLU A 220 10.41 -20.71 2.09
N SER A 221 9.24 -21.12 1.61
CA SER A 221 9.01 -21.55 0.24
C SER A 221 8.94 -20.37 -0.74
N GLN A 222 9.47 -20.59 -1.94
CA GLN A 222 9.28 -19.67 -3.06
C GLN A 222 8.01 -20.02 -3.84
N ASP A 223 7.33 -19.01 -4.36
CA ASP A 223 6.26 -19.17 -5.34
C ASP A 223 6.74 -20.06 -6.50
N ALA A 224 5.91 -21.00 -6.93
CA ALA A 224 6.19 -21.81 -8.10
C ALA A 224 5.45 -21.24 -9.31
N ILE A 225 6.20 -20.94 -10.37
CA ILE A 225 5.68 -20.30 -11.57
C ILE A 225 6.01 -21.17 -12.78
N TRP A 226 5.02 -21.43 -13.65
CA TRP A 226 5.19 -22.12 -14.92
C TRP A 226 4.73 -21.23 -16.05
N ALA A 227 5.58 -21.06 -17.07
CA ALA A 227 5.24 -20.36 -18.29
C ALA A 227 5.04 -21.37 -19.43
N TYR A 228 3.91 -21.26 -20.12
CA TYR A 228 3.57 -22.03 -21.32
C TYR A 228 3.74 -21.16 -22.56
N VAL A 229 4.43 -21.69 -23.58
CA VAL A 229 4.64 -21.02 -24.88
C VAL A 229 4.10 -21.89 -26.01
N PRO A 230 3.04 -21.47 -26.72
CA PRO A 230 2.37 -22.27 -27.75
C PRO A 230 3.27 -22.75 -28.88
N SER A 231 4.20 -21.92 -29.35
CA SER A 231 5.12 -22.26 -30.45
C SER A 231 6.00 -23.47 -30.16
N THR A 232 6.30 -23.72 -28.87
CA THR A 232 7.08 -24.88 -28.43
C THR A 232 6.22 -25.98 -27.82
N ARG A 233 4.95 -25.69 -27.53
CA ARG A 233 4.00 -26.55 -26.79
C ARG A 233 4.58 -27.08 -25.48
N ARG A 234 5.37 -26.25 -24.79
CA ARG A 234 6.05 -26.62 -23.54
C ARG A 234 5.67 -25.65 -22.43
N ALA A 235 5.40 -26.22 -21.25
CA ALA A 235 5.41 -25.51 -19.99
C ALA A 235 6.78 -25.69 -19.34
N ARG A 236 7.37 -24.59 -18.87
CA ARG A 236 8.64 -24.61 -18.12
C ARG A 236 8.48 -23.89 -16.80
N ARG A 237 9.10 -24.42 -15.75
CA ARG A 237 9.21 -23.69 -14.48
C ARG A 237 10.13 -22.49 -14.69
N VAL A 238 9.70 -21.32 -14.22
CA VAL A 238 10.49 -20.10 -14.22
C VAL A 238 10.82 -19.68 -12.79
N ASN A 239 11.81 -18.83 -12.63
CA ASN A 239 12.22 -18.34 -11.32
C ASN A 239 11.11 -17.44 -10.74
N ALA A 240 10.84 -17.55 -9.43
CA ALA A 240 9.90 -16.67 -8.73
C ALA A 240 10.27 -15.17 -8.88
N ALA A 241 11.56 -14.86 -9.03
CA ALA A 241 12.06 -13.51 -9.28
C ALA A 241 11.53 -12.89 -10.59
N SER A 242 11.17 -13.71 -11.58
CA SER A 242 10.62 -13.23 -12.87
C SER A 242 9.23 -12.60 -12.75
N ARG A 243 8.62 -12.58 -11.56
CA ARG A 243 7.34 -11.87 -11.31
C ARG A 243 7.44 -10.35 -11.51
N SER A 244 8.65 -9.81 -11.53
CA SER A 244 8.92 -8.39 -11.80
C SER A 244 9.38 -8.15 -13.24
N ASP A 245 9.40 -9.18 -14.08
CA ASP A 245 9.74 -9.01 -15.49
C ASP A 245 8.58 -8.32 -16.23
N PRO A 246 8.87 -7.45 -17.22
CA PRO A 246 7.84 -6.81 -18.03
C PRO A 246 6.93 -7.83 -18.73
N VAL A 247 5.64 -7.55 -18.76
CA VAL A 247 4.65 -8.42 -19.43
C VAL A 247 4.67 -8.11 -20.92
N ALA A 248 5.38 -8.95 -21.69
CA ALA A 248 5.47 -8.84 -23.15
C ALA A 248 5.88 -7.42 -23.63
N GLY A 249 6.85 -6.81 -22.92
CA GLY A 249 7.38 -5.48 -23.22
C GLY A 249 6.51 -4.33 -22.71
N LEU A 250 5.53 -4.61 -21.85
CA LEU A 250 4.77 -3.61 -21.10
C LEU A 250 5.24 -3.59 -19.65
N ASP A 251 5.47 -2.40 -19.11
CA ASP A 251 5.78 -2.18 -17.69
C ASP A 251 4.45 -2.03 -16.93
N ILE A 252 4.19 -2.92 -15.97
CA ILE A 252 2.96 -2.99 -15.16
C ILE A 252 3.26 -3.48 -13.74
#